data_AF-A0A7V1MI81-F1
#
_entry.id   AF-A0A7V1MI81-F1
#
_cell.length_a   1.000
_cell.length_b   1.000
_cell.length_c   1.000
_cell.angle_alpha   90.00
_cell.angle_beta   90.00
_cell.angle_gamma   90.00
#
_symmetry.space_group_name_H-M   'P 1'
#
loop_
_entity.id
_entity.type
_entity.pdbx_description
1 polymer ?
#
loop_
_entity_poly.entity_id
_entity_poly.type
_entity_poly.pdbx_seq_one_letter_code
_entity_poly.pdbx_strand_id
1 'polypeptide(L)'
;MARQLFAKKSVEVLRAEAFDTEHGLRRALGPINLVSLGIGAIIGAGIFVLTGNAAAQYAGPAIVLSFVLAGIGCAFAGLCYAEMASMIPIAGSAYTYSYATMGEFFAWIIGWDLILEYSLGAATVAIGWSGYVVSFLRDLGIEIPPQLTAATGTRLVQVPGEGWRTLTPELTQHLAERGIDVAALPHVTALFNLPAVFVIAVVTAILVIG
;
A
#
# COMPACT_ATOMS: atom_id res chain seq x y z
N MET A 1 -1.24 19.79 -33.24
CA MET A 1 -1.78 19.35 -31.95
C MET A 1 -1.29 17.95 -31.56
N ALA A 2 -1.48 16.91 -32.38
CA ALA A 2 -1.00 15.54 -32.07
C ALA A 2 0.52 15.40 -31.83
N ARG A 3 1.35 16.26 -32.45
CA ARG A 3 2.82 16.25 -32.28
C ARG A 3 3.28 16.64 -30.86
N GLN A 4 2.44 17.34 -30.08
CA GLN A 4 2.75 17.66 -28.69
C GLN A 4 2.45 16.49 -27.74
N LEU A 5 1.48 15.61 -28.07
CA LEU A 5 1.11 14.48 -27.22
C LEU A 5 2.23 13.42 -27.08
N PHE A 6 3.12 13.30 -28.07
CA PHE A 6 4.27 12.38 -28.01
C PHE A 6 5.60 13.11 -27.78
N ALA A 7 5.55 14.38 -27.38
CA ALA A 7 6.76 15.12 -27.07
C ALA A 7 7.47 14.47 -25.89
N LYS A 8 8.75 14.16 -26.07
CA LYS A 8 9.61 13.65 -25.00
C LYS A 8 10.30 14.82 -24.34
N LYS A 9 10.39 14.77 -23.01
CA LYS A 9 11.19 15.73 -22.27
C LYS A 9 12.65 15.28 -22.35
N SER A 10 13.56 16.18 -22.74
CA SER A 10 14.96 15.82 -22.83
C SER A 10 15.55 15.58 -21.44
N VAL A 11 16.53 14.68 -21.36
CA VAL A 11 17.18 14.31 -20.09
C VAL A 11 17.94 15.51 -19.51
N GLU A 12 18.45 16.41 -20.36
CA GLU A 12 19.13 17.63 -19.95
C GLU A 12 18.20 18.58 -19.19
N VAL A 13 16.96 18.75 -19.68
CA VAL A 13 15.95 19.60 -19.02
C VAL A 13 15.55 18.97 -17.67
N LEU A 14 15.32 17.66 -17.64
CA LEU A 14 14.99 16.95 -16.40
C LEU A 14 16.12 17.03 -15.35
N ARG A 15 17.39 16.97 -15.79
CA ARG A 15 18.54 17.18 -14.91
C ARG A 15 18.58 18.61 -14.40
N ALA A 16 18.39 19.60 -15.26
CA ALA A 16 18.39 21.01 -14.86
C ALA A 16 17.32 21.30 -13.78
N GLU A 17 16.13 20.70 -13.90
CA GLU A 17 15.07 20.82 -12.89
C GLU A 17 15.39 20.07 -11.59
N ALA A 18 16.02 18.89 -11.67
CA ALA A 18 16.36 18.09 -10.50
C ALA A 18 17.52 18.66 -9.68
N PHE A 19 18.37 19.49 -10.30
CA PHE A 19 19.54 20.12 -9.68
C PHE A 19 19.33 21.61 -9.42
N ASP A 20 18.12 22.00 -8.99
CA ASP A 20 17.89 23.37 -8.53
C ASP A 20 18.86 23.69 -7.37
N THR A 21 19.69 24.71 -7.59
CA THR A 21 20.92 24.94 -6.82
C THR A 21 20.68 25.79 -5.58
N GLU A 22 19.51 26.43 -5.44
CA GLU A 22 19.20 27.27 -4.28
C GLU A 22 18.70 26.46 -3.07
N HIS A 23 18.10 25.27 -3.26
CA HIS A 23 17.46 24.49 -2.18
C HIS A 23 17.79 22.99 -2.19
N GLY A 24 18.89 22.58 -2.83
CA GLY A 24 19.24 21.15 -2.98
C GLY A 24 19.60 20.43 -1.67
N LEU A 25 19.04 19.24 -1.44
CA LEU A 25 19.40 18.37 -0.32
C LEU A 25 20.82 17.81 -0.46
N ARG A 26 21.54 17.70 0.66
CA ARG A 26 22.86 17.03 0.69
C ARG A 26 22.70 15.54 0.37
N ARG A 27 23.44 15.06 -0.63
CA ARG A 27 23.56 13.62 -0.94
C ARG A 27 24.29 12.90 0.20
N ALA A 28 23.54 12.35 1.15
CA ALA A 28 24.07 11.64 2.32
C ALA A 28 23.79 10.12 2.30
N LEU A 29 22.92 9.65 1.40
CA LEU A 29 22.51 8.25 1.34
C LEU A 29 23.52 7.43 0.50
N GLY A 30 24.19 6.47 1.15
CA GLY A 30 25.02 5.47 0.48
C GLY A 30 24.22 4.22 0.06
N PRO A 31 24.88 3.22 -0.56
CA PRO A 31 24.20 2.03 -1.09
C PRO A 31 23.40 1.25 -0.04
N ILE A 32 23.96 1.05 1.15
CA ILE A 32 23.27 0.36 2.25
C ILE A 32 22.03 1.12 2.68
N ASN A 33 22.12 2.45 2.81
CA ASN A 33 20.98 3.29 3.20
C ASN A 33 19.85 3.19 2.16
N LEU A 34 20.18 3.14 0.87
CA LEU A 34 19.21 2.99 -0.22
C LEU A 34 18.57 1.59 -0.24
N VAL A 35 19.35 0.53 0.01
CA VAL A 35 18.80 -0.83 0.14
C VAL A 35 17.87 -0.92 1.34
N SER A 36 18.26 -0.39 2.49
CA SER A 36 17.42 -0.35 3.70
C SER A 36 16.14 0.45 3.46
N LEU A 37 16.21 1.59 2.76
CA LEU A 37 15.05 2.37 2.35
C LEU A 37 14.10 1.53 1.48
N GLY A 38 14.64 0.80 0.49
CA GLY A 38 13.86 -0.08 -0.37
C GLY A 38 13.17 -1.21 0.41
N ILE A 39 13.88 -1.89 1.30
CA ILE A 39 13.30 -2.94 2.15
C ILE A 39 12.17 -2.37 3.02
N GLY A 40 12.38 -1.22 3.65
CA GLY A 40 11.38 -0.54 4.48
C GLY A 40 10.14 -0.10 3.70
N ALA A 41 10.30 0.28 2.43
CA ALA A 41 9.17 0.66 1.57
C ALA A 41 8.36 -0.57 1.07
N ILE A 42 8.99 -1.75 0.96
CA ILE A 42 8.36 -2.97 0.45
C ILE A 42 7.66 -3.77 1.57
N ILE A 43 8.29 -3.89 2.74
CA ILE A 43 7.74 -4.69 3.85
C ILE A 43 6.63 -3.90 4.55
N GLY A 44 5.39 -4.37 4.42
CA GLY A 44 4.23 -3.71 5.03
C GLY A 44 2.99 -4.61 5.04
N ALA A 45 1.81 -4.00 4.86
CA ALA A 45 0.53 -4.69 4.96
C ALA A 45 0.38 -5.93 4.04
N GLY A 46 1.11 -5.99 2.92
CA GLY A 46 1.10 -7.15 2.02
C GLY A 46 1.49 -8.46 2.71
N ILE A 47 2.65 -8.49 3.38
CA ILE A 47 3.12 -9.70 4.04
C ILE A 47 2.37 -9.98 5.36
N PHE A 48 2.02 -8.91 6.10
CA PHE A 48 1.41 -9.06 7.43
C PHE A 48 -0.10 -9.33 7.38
N VAL A 49 -0.82 -8.85 6.36
CA VAL A 49 -2.29 -8.94 6.29
C VAL A 49 -2.75 -9.77 5.09
N LEU A 50 -2.35 -9.37 3.88
CA LEU A 50 -2.88 -9.98 2.65
C LEU A 50 -2.44 -11.43 2.48
N THR A 51 -1.29 -11.81 3.03
CA THR A 51 -0.77 -13.19 2.95
C THR A 51 -1.71 -14.20 3.58
N GLY A 52 -2.27 -13.90 4.76
CA GLY A 52 -3.21 -14.79 5.44
C GLY A 52 -4.51 -14.95 4.65
N ASN A 53 -5.04 -13.84 4.12
CA ASN A 53 -6.23 -13.87 3.27
C ASN A 53 -5.97 -14.68 1.98
N ALA A 54 -4.84 -14.45 1.31
CA ALA A 54 -4.50 -15.14 0.08
C ALA A 54 -4.28 -16.65 0.28
N ALA A 55 -3.71 -17.04 1.43
CA ALA A 55 -3.57 -18.44 1.80
C ALA A 55 -4.95 -19.06 2.08
N ALA A 56 -5.81 -18.38 2.83
CA ALA A 56 -7.13 -18.90 3.18
C ALA A 56 -8.07 -19.03 1.97
N GLN A 57 -8.01 -18.09 1.01
CA GLN A 57 -9.01 -17.97 -0.06
C GLN A 57 -8.55 -18.51 -1.42
N TYR A 58 -7.24 -18.52 -1.70
CA TYR A 58 -6.75 -18.83 -3.05
C TYR A 58 -5.72 -19.97 -3.11
N ALA A 59 -4.63 -19.86 -2.36
CA ALA A 59 -3.45 -20.71 -2.57
C ALA A 59 -3.24 -21.80 -1.51
N GLY A 60 -3.84 -21.67 -0.32
CA GLY A 60 -3.62 -22.59 0.79
C GLY A 60 -2.13 -22.71 1.16
N PRO A 61 -1.66 -23.92 1.51
CA PRO A 61 -0.25 -24.17 1.77
C PRO A 61 0.68 -23.88 0.59
N ALA A 62 0.15 -23.82 -0.65
CA ALA A 62 0.92 -23.56 -1.85
C ALA A 62 1.20 -22.06 -2.09
N ILE A 63 0.82 -21.16 -1.16
CA ILE A 63 1.09 -19.72 -1.25
C ILE A 63 2.58 -19.38 -1.47
N VAL A 64 3.49 -20.23 -0.97
CA VAL A 64 4.93 -20.07 -1.19
C VAL A 64 5.26 -20.11 -2.69
N LEU A 65 4.60 -20.96 -3.47
CA LEU A 65 4.79 -21.02 -4.93
C LEU A 65 4.28 -19.75 -5.60
N SER A 66 3.15 -19.20 -5.13
CA SER A 66 2.64 -17.90 -5.59
C SER A 66 3.64 -16.77 -5.34
N PHE A 67 4.29 -16.75 -4.18
CA PHE A 67 5.33 -15.76 -3.86
C PHE A 67 6.58 -15.92 -4.72
N VAL A 68 7.03 -17.15 -4.98
CA VAL A 68 8.18 -17.39 -5.87
C VAL A 68 7.90 -16.87 -7.28
N LEU A 69 6.71 -17.18 -7.82
CA LEU A 69 6.30 -16.73 -9.15
C LEU A 69 6.20 -15.19 -9.22
N ALA A 70 5.53 -14.58 -8.24
CA ALA A 70 5.43 -13.12 -8.14
C ALA A 70 6.81 -12.46 -8.01
N GLY A 71 7.69 -13.04 -7.19
CA GLY A 71 9.05 -12.56 -6.96
C GLY A 71 9.91 -12.56 -8.23
N ILE A 72 9.79 -13.58 -9.09
CA ILE A 72 10.47 -13.62 -10.39
C ILE A 72 9.97 -12.47 -11.28
N GLY A 73 8.67 -12.22 -11.33
CA GLY A 73 8.09 -11.09 -12.07
C GLY A 73 8.61 -9.74 -11.56
N CYS A 74 8.62 -9.55 -10.25
CA CYS A 74 9.17 -8.35 -9.62
C CYS A 74 10.68 -8.19 -9.87
N ALA A 75 11.45 -9.28 -9.94
CA ALA A 75 12.89 -9.23 -10.22
C ALA A 75 13.15 -8.70 -11.64
N PHE A 76 12.42 -9.18 -12.64
CA PHE A 76 12.56 -8.68 -14.02
C PHE A 76 12.15 -7.21 -14.12
N ALA A 77 11.04 -6.82 -13.50
CA ALA A 77 10.65 -5.41 -13.44
C ALA A 77 11.73 -4.56 -12.73
N GLY A 78 12.26 -5.04 -11.61
CA GLY A 78 13.31 -4.37 -10.84
C GLY A 78 14.60 -4.15 -11.63
N LEU A 79 15.00 -5.10 -12.48
CA LEU A 79 16.15 -4.94 -13.37
C LEU A 79 15.94 -3.83 -14.40
N CYS A 80 14.75 -3.74 -15.02
CA CYS A 80 14.41 -2.65 -15.95
C CYS A 80 14.44 -1.28 -15.24
N TYR A 81 13.93 -1.21 -14.01
CA TYR A 81 13.99 0.02 -13.21
C TYR A 81 15.41 0.39 -12.82
N ALA A 82 16.27 -0.59 -12.51
CA ALA A 82 17.68 -0.37 -12.20
C ALA A 82 18.44 0.21 -13.41
N GLU A 83 18.20 -0.32 -14.61
CA GLU A 83 18.77 0.21 -15.85
C GLU A 83 18.35 1.67 -16.05
N MET A 84 17.05 1.96 -15.92
CA MET A 84 16.52 3.31 -16.11
C MET A 84 17.03 4.32 -15.07
N ALA A 85 17.09 3.92 -13.78
CA ALA A 85 17.63 4.74 -12.70
C ALA A 85 19.13 5.04 -12.90
N SER A 86 19.88 4.13 -13.53
CA SER A 86 21.29 4.35 -13.88
C SER A 86 21.47 5.32 -15.06
N MET A 87 20.55 5.30 -16.03
CA MET A 87 20.59 6.20 -17.20
C MET A 87 20.10 7.62 -16.87
N ILE A 88 19.07 7.73 -16.03
CA ILE A 88 18.39 8.98 -15.69
C ILE A 88 18.48 9.22 -14.16
N PRO A 89 19.66 9.63 -13.64
CA PRO A 89 19.96 9.71 -12.20
C PRO A 89 19.40 10.98 -11.55
N ILE A 90 18.08 11.15 -11.65
CA ILE A 90 17.31 12.25 -11.06
C ILE A 90 16.29 11.67 -10.10
N ALA A 91 15.82 12.48 -9.14
CA ALA A 91 14.72 12.08 -8.27
C ALA A 91 13.45 11.95 -9.12
N GLY A 92 13.03 10.72 -9.38
CA GLY A 92 11.89 10.40 -10.25
C GLY A 92 11.55 8.91 -10.21
N SER A 93 10.37 8.57 -10.70
CA SER A 93 9.86 7.20 -10.81
C SER A 93 9.32 6.95 -12.23
N ALA A 94 8.44 5.97 -12.41
CA ALA A 94 7.89 5.53 -13.70
C ALA A 94 7.41 6.70 -14.58
N TYR A 95 6.73 7.70 -14.00
CA TYR A 95 6.29 8.91 -14.71
C TYR A 95 7.42 9.59 -15.48
N THR A 96 8.54 9.85 -14.80
CA THR A 96 9.69 10.56 -15.36
C THR A 96 10.36 9.73 -16.45
N TYR A 97 10.46 8.42 -16.24
CA TYR A 97 11.01 7.48 -17.21
C TYR A 97 10.16 7.38 -18.48
N SER A 98 8.83 7.29 -18.33
CA SER A 98 7.89 7.28 -19.44
C SER A 98 7.89 8.61 -20.21
N TYR A 99 8.05 9.74 -19.53
CA TYR A 99 8.16 11.05 -20.21
C TYR A 99 9.44 11.12 -21.06
N ALA A 100 10.57 10.67 -20.51
CA ALA A 100 11.83 10.65 -21.25
C ALA A 100 11.81 9.69 -22.46
N THR A 101 11.10 8.56 -22.37
CA THR A 101 11.18 7.47 -23.35
C THR A 101 10.01 7.41 -24.33
N MET A 102 8.78 7.60 -23.86
CA MET A 102 7.53 7.38 -24.62
C MET A 102 6.77 8.68 -24.92
N GLY A 103 7.05 9.74 -24.17
CA GLY A 103 6.47 11.07 -24.37
C GLY A 103 5.29 11.36 -23.45
N GLU A 104 4.78 12.58 -23.58
CA GLU A 104 3.85 13.20 -22.62
C GLU A 104 2.54 12.44 -22.40
N PHE A 105 1.92 11.88 -23.45
CA PHE A 105 0.64 11.17 -23.32
C PHE A 105 0.75 9.92 -22.44
N PHE A 106 1.77 9.08 -22.67
CA PHE A 106 1.99 7.90 -21.84
C PHE A 106 2.44 8.29 -20.44
N ALA A 107 3.30 9.30 -20.32
CA ALA A 107 3.69 9.83 -19.02
C ALA A 107 2.46 10.32 -18.23
N TRP A 108 1.53 11.03 -18.87
CA TRP A 108 0.30 11.50 -18.24
C TRP A 108 -0.58 10.36 -17.73
N ILE A 109 -0.77 9.30 -18.52
CA ILE A 109 -1.51 8.10 -18.09
C ILE A 109 -0.83 7.48 -16.86
N ILE A 110 0.47 7.24 -16.92
CA ILE A 110 1.25 6.67 -15.81
C ILE A 110 1.24 7.59 -14.58
N GLY A 111 1.23 8.90 -14.77
CA GLY A 111 1.14 9.86 -13.67
C GLY A 111 -0.18 9.74 -12.91
N TRP A 112 -1.31 9.64 -13.61
CA TRP A 112 -2.61 9.42 -12.99
C TRP A 112 -2.74 8.03 -12.36
N ASP A 113 -2.19 7.01 -13.01
CA ASP A 113 -2.12 5.64 -12.48
C ASP A 113 -1.36 5.62 -11.14
N LEU A 114 -0.16 6.22 -11.09
CA LEU A 114 0.63 6.32 -9.86
C LEU A 114 -0.09 7.10 -8.76
N ILE A 115 -0.79 8.19 -9.07
CA ILE A 115 -1.56 8.95 -8.06
C ILE A 115 -2.62 8.05 -7.42
N LEU A 116 -3.34 7.26 -8.23
CA LEU A 116 -4.36 6.33 -7.74
C LEU A 116 -3.72 5.15 -6.98
N GLU A 117 -2.64 4.59 -7.50
CA GLU A 117 -1.89 3.49 -6.89
C GLU A 117 -1.35 3.88 -5.50
N TYR A 118 -0.68 5.03 -5.38
CA TYR A 118 -0.17 5.50 -4.09
C TYR A 118 -1.30 5.85 -3.11
N SER A 119 -2.41 6.41 -3.59
CA SER A 119 -3.57 6.73 -2.74
C SER A 119 -4.20 5.46 -2.17
N LEU A 120 -4.45 4.46 -3.03
CA LEU A 120 -5.01 3.18 -2.62
C LEU A 120 -4.02 2.39 -1.76
N GLY A 121 -2.73 2.44 -2.08
CA GLY A 121 -1.65 1.82 -1.33
C GLY A 121 -1.57 2.36 0.09
N ALA A 122 -1.56 3.69 0.26
CA ALA A 122 -1.55 4.33 1.56
C ALA A 122 -2.79 3.95 2.40
N ALA A 123 -3.98 3.95 1.81
CA ALA A 123 -5.20 3.52 2.48
C ALA A 123 -5.14 2.04 2.92
N THR A 124 -4.66 1.17 2.03
CA THR A 124 -4.51 -0.28 2.31
C THR A 124 -3.54 -0.53 3.46
N VAL A 125 -2.40 0.16 3.47
CA VAL A 125 -1.40 0.06 4.55
C VAL A 125 -1.97 0.56 5.87
N ALA A 126 -2.68 1.69 5.87
CA ALA A 126 -3.31 2.25 7.07
C ALA A 126 -4.39 1.34 7.66
N ILE A 127 -5.22 0.70 6.81
CA ILE A 127 -6.23 -0.27 7.24
C ILE A 127 -5.55 -1.52 7.84
N GLY A 128 -4.51 -2.03 7.18
CA GLY A 128 -3.75 -3.18 7.69
C GLY A 128 -3.12 -2.90 9.05
N TRP A 129 -2.49 -1.73 9.21
CA TRP A 129 -1.94 -1.27 10.49
C TRP A 129 -3.03 -1.11 11.56
N SER A 130 -4.18 -0.55 11.21
CA SER A 130 -5.32 -0.39 12.12
C SER A 130 -5.77 -1.73 12.70
N GLY A 131 -5.82 -2.81 11.92
CA GLY A 131 -6.22 -4.12 12.41
C GLY A 131 -5.30 -4.66 13.51
N TYR A 132 -3.99 -4.45 13.36
CA TYR A 132 -3.00 -4.78 14.38
C TYR A 132 -3.14 -3.92 15.64
N VAL A 133 -3.32 -2.61 15.49
CA VAL A 133 -3.51 -1.69 16.63
C VAL A 133 -4.76 -2.02 17.43
N VAL A 134 -5.88 -2.28 16.76
CA VAL A 134 -7.13 -2.67 17.42
C VAL A 134 -6.95 -3.98 18.20
N SER A 135 -6.27 -4.96 17.60
CA SER A 135 -5.99 -6.24 18.26
C SER A 135 -5.07 -6.08 19.47
N PHE A 136 -4.00 -5.30 19.32
CA PHE A 136 -3.04 -5.02 20.40
C PHE A 136 -3.69 -4.27 21.57
N LEU A 137 -4.52 -3.26 21.29
CA LEU A 137 -5.22 -2.52 22.33
C LEU A 137 -6.22 -3.40 23.09
N ARG A 138 -6.90 -4.31 22.38
CA ARG A 138 -7.77 -5.30 23.02
C ARG A 138 -7.00 -6.23 23.94
N ASP A 139 -5.79 -6.66 23.56
CA ASP A 139 -4.95 -7.50 24.42
C ASP A 139 -4.50 -6.75 25.70
N LEU A 140 -4.49 -5.41 25.66
CA LEU A 140 -4.30 -4.52 26.82
C LEU A 140 -5.61 -4.20 27.58
N GLY A 141 -6.75 -4.72 27.16
CA GLY A 141 -8.06 -4.46 27.74
C GLY A 141 -8.73 -3.16 27.28
N ILE A 142 -8.18 -2.48 26.27
CA ILE A 142 -8.74 -1.25 25.68
C ILE A 142 -9.54 -1.63 24.43
N GLU A 143 -10.88 -1.56 24.53
CA GLU A 143 -11.76 -1.83 23.40
C GLU A 143 -12.13 -0.53 22.66
N ILE A 144 -11.70 -0.42 21.40
CA ILE A 144 -12.17 0.63 20.50
C ILE A 144 -13.59 0.27 20.04
N PRO A 145 -14.55 1.21 20.03
CA PRO A 145 -15.89 0.97 19.51
C PRO A 145 -15.85 0.35 18.11
N PRO A 146 -16.54 -0.77 17.85
CA PRO A 146 -16.47 -1.49 16.58
C PRO A 146 -16.90 -0.65 15.38
N GLN A 147 -17.77 0.35 15.60
CA GLN A 147 -18.17 1.31 14.56
C GLN A 147 -16.97 2.07 13.97
N LEU A 148 -15.83 2.11 14.68
CA LEU A 148 -14.66 2.92 14.36
C LEU A 148 -13.45 2.10 13.88
N THR A 149 -13.59 0.79 13.64
CA THR A 149 -12.44 -0.11 13.39
C THR A 149 -12.37 -0.64 11.96
N ALA A 150 -13.35 -0.33 11.09
CA ALA A 150 -13.41 -0.82 9.72
C ALA A 150 -13.90 0.24 8.73
N ALA A 151 -13.80 -0.04 7.43
CA ALA A 151 -14.22 0.86 6.37
C ALA A 151 -15.73 1.12 6.42
N THR A 152 -16.16 2.28 5.94
CA THR A 152 -17.57 2.68 5.93
C THR A 152 -18.46 1.65 5.26
N GLY A 153 -19.53 1.25 5.94
CA GLY A 153 -20.49 0.27 5.42
C GLY A 153 -20.10 -1.19 5.64
N THR A 154 -18.92 -1.46 6.21
CA THR A 154 -18.51 -2.83 6.57
C THR A 154 -19.38 -3.35 7.71
N ARG A 155 -19.97 -4.53 7.55
CA ARG A 155 -20.68 -5.20 8.64
C ARG A 155 -19.69 -5.97 9.50
N LEU A 156 -19.78 -5.78 10.81
CA LEU A 156 -18.98 -6.46 11.81
C LEU A 156 -19.88 -7.36 12.65
N VAL A 157 -19.35 -8.51 13.05
CA VAL A 157 -20.00 -9.46 13.95
C VAL A 157 -19.09 -9.71 15.15
N GLN A 158 -19.68 -9.82 16.33
CA GLN A 158 -18.93 -10.13 17.55
C GLN A 158 -18.79 -11.64 17.70
N VAL A 159 -17.60 -12.17 17.45
CA VAL A 159 -17.30 -13.59 17.57
C VAL A 159 -16.84 -13.90 19.01
N PRO A 160 -17.47 -14.85 19.72
CA PRO A 160 -17.07 -15.22 21.07
C PRO A 160 -15.59 -15.64 21.14
N GLY A 161 -14.81 -15.02 22.03
CA GLY A 161 -13.38 -15.29 22.20
C GLY A 161 -12.44 -14.69 21.15
N GLU A 162 -12.96 -14.20 20.02
CA GLU A 162 -12.16 -13.64 18.92
C GLU A 162 -12.40 -12.14 18.69
N GLY A 163 -13.43 -11.57 19.33
CA GLY A 163 -13.79 -10.16 19.27
C GLY A 163 -14.57 -9.78 18.01
N TRP A 164 -14.61 -8.49 17.70
CA TRP A 164 -15.27 -7.97 16.49
C TRP A 164 -14.48 -8.32 15.24
N ARG A 165 -15.15 -8.96 14.28
CA ARG A 165 -14.56 -9.35 12.99
C ARG A 165 -15.45 -8.89 11.84
N THR A 166 -14.82 -8.64 10.69
CA THR A 166 -15.55 -8.34 9.46
C THR A 166 -16.37 -9.53 9.03
N LEU A 167 -17.66 -9.30 8.76
CA LEU A 167 -18.56 -10.31 8.25
C LEU A 167 -18.21 -10.59 6.79
N THR A 168 -17.46 -11.67 6.56
CA THR A 168 -17.19 -12.20 5.22
C THR A 168 -17.95 -13.50 5.00
N PRO A 169 -18.19 -13.91 3.74
CA PRO A 169 -18.81 -15.20 3.43
C PRO A 169 -18.05 -16.37 4.07
N GLU A 170 -16.73 -16.29 4.12
CA GLU A 170 -15.86 -17.35 4.66
C GLU A 170 -15.97 -17.43 6.18
N LEU A 171 -16.00 -16.27 6.86
CA LEU A 171 -16.23 -16.26 8.31
C LEU A 171 -17.61 -16.84 8.63
N THR A 172 -18.61 -16.53 7.81
CA THR A 172 -19.98 -17.05 7.99
C THR A 172 -20.00 -18.58 7.86
N GLN A 173 -19.32 -19.12 6.84
CA GLN A 173 -19.18 -20.55 6.65
C GLN A 173 -18.42 -21.21 7.81
N HIS A 174 -17.30 -20.62 8.24
CA HIS A 174 -16.49 -21.16 9.33
C HIS A 174 -17.23 -21.18 10.67
N LEU A 175 -18.03 -20.16 10.95
CA LEU A 175 -18.90 -20.12 12.14
C LEU A 175 -20.02 -21.15 12.04
N ALA A 176 -20.60 -21.35 10.86
CA ALA A 176 -21.61 -22.38 10.62
C ALA A 176 -21.05 -23.80 10.83
N GLU A 177 -19.82 -24.07 10.38
CA GLU A 177 -19.12 -25.34 10.63
C GLU A 177 -18.89 -25.60 12.13
N ARG A 178 -18.74 -24.55 12.93
CA ARG A 178 -18.65 -24.61 14.40
C ARG A 178 -20.01 -24.67 15.10
N GLY A 179 -21.11 -24.68 14.35
CA GLY A 179 -22.48 -24.67 14.88
C GLY A 179 -22.90 -23.33 15.51
N ILE A 180 -22.20 -22.23 15.20
CA ILE A 180 -22.50 -20.89 15.71
C ILE A 180 -23.42 -20.19 14.70
N ASP A 181 -24.64 -19.87 15.10
CA ASP A 181 -25.55 -19.08 14.29
C ASP A 181 -25.09 -17.61 14.26
N VAL A 182 -24.64 -17.17 13.08
CA VAL A 182 -24.18 -15.81 12.85
C VAL A 182 -25.30 -14.81 13.09
N ALA A 183 -26.55 -15.14 12.75
CA ALA A 183 -27.68 -14.23 12.90
C ALA A 183 -27.99 -13.92 14.37
N ALA A 184 -27.64 -14.83 15.28
CA ALA A 184 -27.81 -14.65 16.71
C ALA A 184 -26.73 -13.77 17.36
N LEU A 185 -25.63 -13.50 16.66
CA LEU A 185 -24.53 -12.70 17.19
C LEU A 185 -24.80 -11.18 17.07
N PRO A 186 -24.21 -10.36 17.97
CA PRO A 186 -24.27 -8.90 17.84
C PRO A 186 -23.63 -8.43 16.53
N HIS A 187 -24.36 -7.59 15.79
CA HIS A 187 -23.89 -6.98 14.55
C HIS A 187 -23.79 -5.46 14.69
N VAL A 188 -22.77 -4.90 14.06
CA VAL A 188 -22.56 -3.45 13.97
C VAL A 188 -22.12 -3.09 12.56
N THR A 189 -22.62 -1.98 12.03
CA THR A 189 -22.09 -1.41 10.77
C THR A 189 -21.02 -0.37 11.10
N ALA A 190 -19.86 -0.52 10.50
CA ALA A 190 -18.75 0.41 10.63
C ALA A 190 -19.05 1.76 9.94
N LEU A 191 -18.74 2.84 10.64
CA LEU A 191 -18.87 4.21 10.15
C LEU A 191 -17.62 4.62 9.38
N PHE A 192 -16.44 4.47 9.98
CA PHE A 192 -15.14 4.71 9.35
C PHE A 192 -14.03 4.12 10.21
N ASN A 193 -12.83 3.96 9.66
CA ASN A 193 -11.70 3.41 10.39
C ASN A 193 -10.90 4.53 11.08
N LEU A 194 -11.15 4.77 12.37
CA LEU A 194 -10.52 5.84 13.14
C LEU A 194 -9.00 5.66 13.26
N PRO A 195 -8.44 4.48 13.63
CA PRO A 195 -6.99 4.31 13.68
C PRO A 195 -6.32 4.55 12.32
N ALA A 196 -6.91 4.06 11.23
CA ALA A 196 -6.37 4.27 9.88
C ALA A 196 -6.36 5.77 9.50
N VAL A 197 -7.45 6.48 9.77
CA VAL A 197 -7.52 7.93 9.53
C VAL A 197 -6.49 8.68 10.38
N PHE A 198 -6.32 8.27 11.64
CA PHE A 198 -5.33 8.87 12.53
C PHE A 198 -3.91 8.72 12.00
N VAL A 199 -3.48 7.51 11.60
CA VAL A 199 -2.12 7.30 11.11
C VAL A 199 -1.88 8.04 9.79
N ILE A 200 -2.88 8.10 8.90
CA ILE A 200 -2.80 8.89 7.67
C ILE A 200 -2.60 10.37 8.04
N ALA A 201 -3.42 10.92 8.93
CA ALA A 201 -3.31 12.33 9.33
C ALA A 201 -1.95 12.66 9.95
N VAL A 202 -1.42 11.77 10.81
CA VAL A 202 -0.09 11.94 11.42
C VAL A 202 1.02 11.90 10.37
N VAL A 203 1.02 10.92 9.47
CA VAL A 203 2.03 10.81 8.41
C VAL A 203 1.94 12.00 7.46
N THR A 204 0.73 12.42 7.08
CA THR A 204 0.52 13.63 6.27
C THR A 204 1.04 14.87 6.98
N ALA A 205 0.79 15.03 8.28
CA ALA A 205 1.30 16.17 9.04
C ALA A 205 2.83 16.20 9.07
N ILE A 206 3.48 15.05 9.28
CA ILE A 206 4.94 14.92 9.22
C ILE A 206 5.45 15.33 7.83
N LEU A 207 4.83 14.83 6.76
CA LEU A 207 5.24 15.13 5.38
C LEU A 207 5.06 16.60 5.00
N VAL A 208 4.03 17.27 5.53
CA VAL A 208 3.76 18.69 5.23
C VAL A 208 4.66 19.63 6.04
N ILE A 209 5.00 19.27 7.29
CA ILE A 209 5.84 20.09 8.16
C ILE A 209 7.33 19.93 7.82
N GLY A 210 7.75 18.73 7.42
CA GLY A 210 9.15 18.40 7.14
C GLY A 210 9.88 17.83 8.36
#